data_AF-A0A962Y9Z6-F1
#
_entry.id   AF-A0A962Y9Z6-F1
#
_cell.length_a   1.000
_cell.length_b   1.000
_cell.length_c   1.000
_cell.angle_alpha   90.00
_cell.angle_beta   90.00
_cell.angle_gamma   90.00
#
_symmetry.space_group_name_H-M   'P 1'
#
loop_
_entity.id
_entity.type
_entity.pdbx_description
1 polymer ?
#
loop_
_entity_poly.entity_id
_entity_poly.type
_entity_poly.pdbx_seq_one_letter_code
_entity_poly.pdbx_strand_id
1 'polypeptide(L)'
;MLKITGQRLRLSLFFIQLQAGVAIAYFALAQLAFMLAFGQDHIAPIWMPAGLALAAVLRLGYRVLPGVGLGTLLVALSSEAPLLLAPIMAVANPLAAAAGCWLLRRYGFCPALTRVSDVLALIVFAGILAMSISAFCGTTALSVFGPITWDNYLTVLWNWWLGDVMGVILIAPVLLTWSEPKSSQNPACGILESMVFGLTFCAGLLLLFYFRWTHYSLESYLHYLVFPPLLWAAMRMGLRCTTAALLLTAVVISSMTVYGVDSSATLPLNTRLLLNDGFLSVLATTVLLVAAAMAERTKTLSALQASEHRLRDFAASASDWFWETDAELRYTWLSDQFDTATGVSQHLVLGKTRQEVYGDSPDAAGWAEHQALLEARQPFRDFVFHSKRGRWIRSSGLPRFDSAG
;
A
#
# COMPACT_ATOMS: atom_id res chain seq x y z
N MET A 1 -40.14 27.05 9.06
CA MET A 1 -40.11 26.81 7.59
C MET A 1 -38.86 27.38 6.92
N LEU A 2 -38.51 28.66 7.09
CA LEU A 2 -37.34 29.32 6.45
C LEU A 2 -35.96 28.67 6.72
N LYS A 3 -35.70 28.16 7.94
CA LYS A 3 -34.43 27.44 8.27
C LYS A 3 -34.25 26.12 7.51
N ILE A 4 -35.35 25.41 7.24
CA ILE A 4 -35.33 24.10 6.56
C ILE A 4 -35.07 24.30 5.06
N THR A 5 -35.62 25.36 4.46
CA THR A 5 -35.40 25.72 3.06
C THR A 5 -33.95 26.14 2.80
N GLY A 6 -33.33 26.90 3.71
CA GLY A 6 -31.92 27.29 3.61
C GLY A 6 -30.93 26.12 3.72
N GLN A 7 -31.24 25.12 4.55
CA GLN A 7 -30.41 23.92 4.68
C GLN A 7 -30.48 23.03 3.44
N ARG A 8 -31.69 22.84 2.87
CA ARG A 8 -31.86 22.11 1.60
C ARG A 8 -31.14 22.80 0.44
N LEU A 9 -31.21 24.13 0.34
CA LEU A 9 -30.53 24.87 -0.70
C LEU A 9 -29.00 24.75 -0.61
N ARG A 10 -28.42 24.84 0.60
CA ARG A 10 -26.98 24.64 0.83
C ARG A 10 -26.53 23.23 0.46
N LEU A 11 -27.31 22.20 0.81
CA LEU A 11 -27.05 20.82 0.42
C LEU A 11 -27.06 20.68 -1.10
N SER A 12 -28.09 21.19 -1.78
CA SER A 12 -28.19 21.13 -3.25
C SER A 12 -27.03 21.85 -3.94
N LEU A 13 -26.65 23.04 -3.47
CA LEU A 13 -25.50 23.78 -4.00
C LEU A 13 -24.19 23.02 -3.83
N PHE A 14 -23.96 22.44 -2.64
CA PHE A 14 -22.80 21.59 -2.41
C PHE A 14 -22.75 20.39 -3.35
N PHE A 15 -23.89 19.72 -3.57
CA PHE A 15 -23.97 18.60 -4.52
C PHE A 15 -23.64 19.04 -5.96
N ILE A 16 -24.17 20.17 -6.41
CA ILE A 16 -23.88 20.71 -7.75
C ILE A 16 -22.39 21.04 -7.88
N GLN A 17 -21.80 21.72 -6.89
CA GLN A 17 -20.37 22.03 -6.87
C GLN A 17 -19.51 20.76 -6.86
N LEU A 18 -19.93 19.73 -6.14
CA LEU A 18 -19.26 18.44 -6.13
C LEU A 18 -19.26 17.77 -7.51
N GLN A 19 -20.40 17.73 -8.20
CA GLN A 19 -20.47 17.17 -9.55
C GLN A 19 -19.63 17.97 -10.53
N ALA A 20 -19.73 19.30 -10.48
CA ALA A 20 -18.96 20.18 -11.35
C ALA A 20 -17.46 20.01 -11.12
N GLY A 21 -17.01 19.94 -9.87
CA GLY A 21 -15.60 19.70 -9.53
C GLY A 21 -15.08 18.37 -10.08
N VAL A 22 -15.85 17.28 -9.94
CA VAL A 22 -15.48 15.97 -10.48
C VAL A 22 -15.46 15.98 -12.02
N ALA A 23 -16.46 16.59 -12.65
CA ALA A 23 -16.53 16.69 -14.11
C ALA A 23 -15.36 17.50 -14.69
N ILE A 24 -15.04 18.65 -14.09
CA ILE A 24 -13.91 19.51 -14.50
C ILE A 24 -12.59 18.76 -14.31
N ALA A 25 -12.38 18.11 -13.16
CA ALA A 25 -11.16 17.35 -12.91
C ALA A 25 -11.01 16.17 -13.89
N TYR A 26 -12.10 15.46 -14.19
CA TYR A 26 -12.13 14.38 -15.17
C TYR A 26 -11.75 14.89 -16.56
N PHE A 27 -12.40 15.96 -17.01
CA PHE A 27 -12.12 16.59 -18.29
C PHE A 27 -10.67 17.08 -18.39
N ALA A 28 -10.18 17.78 -17.37
CA ALA A 28 -8.80 18.29 -17.34
C ALA A 28 -7.75 17.19 -17.41
N LEU A 29 -7.95 16.07 -16.68
CA LEU A 29 -7.06 14.91 -16.76
C LEU A 29 -7.13 14.20 -18.11
N ALA A 30 -8.29 14.20 -18.77
CA ALA A 30 -8.42 13.66 -20.12
C ALA A 30 -7.64 14.51 -21.14
N GLN A 31 -7.79 15.84 -21.06
CA GLN A 31 -7.03 16.77 -21.91
C GLN A 31 -5.52 16.63 -21.68
N LEU A 32 -5.08 16.50 -20.42
CA LEU A 32 -3.68 16.24 -20.11
C LEU A 32 -3.19 14.90 -20.69
N ALA A 33 -4.00 13.84 -20.62
CA ALA A 33 -3.68 12.55 -21.21
C ALA A 33 -3.53 12.64 -22.75
N PHE A 34 -4.40 13.40 -23.43
CA PHE A 34 -4.29 13.63 -24.88
C PHE A 34 -3.07 14.46 -25.26
N MET A 35 -2.75 15.51 -24.48
CA MET A 35 -1.55 16.33 -24.70
C MET A 35 -0.28 15.48 -24.61
N LEU A 36 -0.24 14.57 -23.63
CA LEU A 36 0.87 13.63 -23.46
C LEU A 36 0.90 12.54 -24.54
N ALA A 37 -0.15 12.35 -25.34
CA ALA A 37 -0.23 11.34 -26.39
C ALA A 37 -0.13 11.91 -27.82
N PHE A 38 0.31 13.17 -27.98
CA PHE A 38 0.38 13.88 -29.27
C PHE A 38 -0.93 13.92 -30.08
N GLY A 39 -2.07 14.05 -29.41
CA GLY A 39 -3.33 14.24 -30.12
C GLY A 39 -3.76 13.04 -30.97
N GLN A 40 -3.41 11.81 -30.58
CA GLN A 40 -4.16 10.63 -31.05
C GLN A 40 -5.62 10.84 -30.66
N ASP A 41 -6.49 10.97 -31.66
CA ASP A 41 -7.84 11.55 -31.48
C ASP A 41 -8.75 10.73 -30.54
N HIS A 42 -8.37 9.52 -30.12
CA HIS A 42 -9.29 8.62 -29.40
C HIS A 42 -8.71 7.68 -28.32
N ILE A 43 -7.39 7.41 -28.25
CA ILE A 43 -6.84 6.40 -27.31
C ILE A 43 -5.57 6.94 -26.65
N ALA A 44 -5.67 7.36 -25.38
CA ALA A 44 -4.49 7.76 -24.61
C ALA A 44 -3.86 6.53 -23.92
N PRO A 45 -2.52 6.39 -23.95
CA PRO A 45 -1.79 5.27 -23.29
C PRO A 45 -2.01 5.20 -21.77
N ILE A 46 -2.22 6.35 -21.13
CA ILE A 46 -2.57 6.44 -19.71
C ILE A 46 -3.85 7.23 -19.60
N TRP A 47 -4.99 6.55 -19.46
CA TRP A 47 -6.28 7.19 -19.28
C TRP A 47 -6.46 7.65 -17.83
N MET A 48 -5.77 8.74 -17.48
CA MET A 48 -5.78 9.34 -16.14
C MET A 48 -7.19 9.52 -15.51
N PRO A 49 -8.24 9.86 -16.29
CA PRO A 49 -9.59 10.01 -15.75
C PRO A 49 -10.17 8.73 -15.11
N ALA A 50 -9.78 7.53 -15.57
CA ALA A 50 -10.26 6.27 -14.97
C ALA A 50 -9.86 6.16 -13.49
N GLY A 51 -8.60 6.43 -13.18
CA GLY A 51 -8.11 6.40 -11.79
C GLY A 51 -8.71 7.51 -10.92
N LEU A 52 -8.95 8.70 -11.48
CA LEU A 52 -9.70 9.77 -10.79
C LEU A 52 -11.13 9.32 -10.47
N ALA A 53 -11.85 8.78 -11.45
CA ALA A 53 -13.23 8.35 -11.27
C ALA A 53 -13.33 7.28 -10.18
N LEU A 54 -12.46 6.27 -10.20
CA LEU A 54 -12.40 5.24 -9.17
C LEU A 54 -12.11 5.84 -7.79
N ALA A 55 -11.07 6.69 -7.67
CA ALA A 55 -10.69 7.30 -6.40
C ALA A 55 -11.81 8.21 -5.85
N ALA A 56 -12.44 8.99 -6.72
CA ALA A 56 -13.57 9.85 -6.37
C ALA A 56 -14.77 9.03 -5.86
N VAL A 57 -15.13 7.94 -6.54
CA VAL A 57 -16.25 7.08 -6.12
C VAL A 57 -15.92 6.34 -4.81
N LEU A 58 -14.69 5.88 -4.61
CA LEU A 58 -14.25 5.26 -3.35
C LEU A 58 -14.36 6.24 -2.18
N ARG A 59 -13.88 7.48 -2.35
CA ARG A 59 -13.82 8.51 -1.30
C ARG A 59 -15.13 9.23 -1.04
N LEU A 60 -15.79 9.65 -2.10
CA LEU A 60 -16.98 10.50 -2.06
C LEU A 60 -18.27 9.69 -2.17
N GLY A 61 -18.18 8.41 -2.54
CA GLY A 61 -19.31 7.49 -2.71
C GLY A 61 -19.97 7.60 -4.09
N TYR A 62 -20.94 6.72 -4.36
CA TYR A 62 -21.64 6.65 -5.66
C TYR A 62 -22.38 7.92 -6.08
N ARG A 63 -22.54 8.90 -5.19
CA ARG A 63 -23.16 10.18 -5.53
C ARG A 63 -22.40 10.96 -6.59
N VAL A 64 -21.10 10.74 -6.81
CA VAL A 64 -20.30 11.48 -7.80
C VAL A 64 -20.35 10.91 -9.22
N LEU A 65 -21.06 9.80 -9.42
CA LEU A 65 -21.18 9.16 -10.73
C LEU A 65 -21.74 10.10 -11.82
N PRO A 66 -22.72 10.98 -11.56
CA PRO A 66 -23.15 11.96 -12.57
C PRO A 66 -22.02 12.90 -12.99
N GLY A 67 -21.17 13.35 -12.07
CA GLY A 67 -20.00 14.17 -12.37
C GLY A 67 -18.99 13.45 -13.25
N VAL A 68 -18.74 12.15 -13.03
CA VAL A 68 -17.89 11.32 -13.91
C VAL A 68 -18.52 11.21 -15.30
N GLY A 69 -19.83 11.00 -15.38
CA GLY A 69 -20.56 10.91 -16.65
C GLY A 69 -20.54 12.23 -17.43
N LEU A 70 -20.77 13.35 -16.75
CA LEU A 70 -20.66 14.70 -17.33
C LEU A 70 -19.24 15.00 -17.82
N GLY A 71 -18.22 14.65 -17.03
CA GLY A 71 -16.82 14.78 -17.46
C GLY A 71 -16.54 13.97 -18.72
N THR A 72 -17.02 12.72 -18.76
CA THR A 72 -16.87 11.85 -19.95
C THR A 72 -17.61 12.41 -21.17
N LEU A 73 -18.82 12.93 -20.97
CA LEU A 73 -19.59 13.59 -22.02
C LEU A 73 -18.85 14.81 -22.58
N LEU A 74 -18.30 15.67 -21.71
CA LEU A 74 -17.52 16.84 -22.12
C LEU A 74 -16.29 16.43 -22.93
N VAL A 75 -15.59 15.36 -22.53
CA VAL A 75 -14.45 14.82 -23.27
C VAL A 75 -14.90 14.40 -24.68
N ALA A 76 -15.94 13.58 -24.78
CA ALA A 76 -16.41 13.06 -26.06
C ALA A 76 -16.99 14.14 -26.98
N LEU A 77 -17.57 15.22 -26.42
CA LEU A 77 -18.03 16.38 -27.19
C LEU A 77 -16.89 17.31 -27.61
N SER A 78 -15.75 17.26 -26.93
CA SER A 78 -14.54 18.03 -27.28
C SER A 78 -13.64 17.33 -28.28
N SER A 79 -13.83 16.03 -28.49
CA SER A 79 -13.10 15.22 -29.46
C SER A 79 -13.90 15.06 -30.76
N GLU A 80 -13.24 14.71 -31.86
CA GLU A 80 -13.88 14.42 -33.16
C GLU A 80 -14.59 13.05 -33.18
N ALA A 81 -15.03 12.56 -32.03
CA ALA A 81 -15.60 11.24 -31.86
C ALA A 81 -17.04 11.17 -32.41
N PRO A 82 -17.53 9.98 -32.82
CA PRO A 82 -18.91 9.80 -33.22
C PRO A 82 -19.91 10.25 -32.14
N LEU A 83 -20.97 10.96 -32.54
CA LEU A 83 -21.94 11.56 -31.60
C LEU A 83 -22.57 10.53 -30.64
N LEU A 84 -22.76 9.29 -31.10
CA LEU A 84 -23.32 8.20 -30.29
C LEU A 84 -22.32 7.61 -29.28
N LEU A 85 -21.02 7.83 -29.45
CA LEU A 85 -20.01 7.40 -28.48
C LEU A 85 -20.16 8.16 -27.15
N ALA A 86 -20.45 9.46 -27.23
CA ALA A 86 -20.52 10.34 -26.07
C ALA A 86 -21.53 9.89 -24.99
N PRO A 87 -22.83 9.64 -25.30
CA PRO A 87 -23.78 9.15 -24.31
C PRO A 87 -23.48 7.72 -23.83
N ILE A 88 -22.92 6.85 -24.69
CA ILE A 88 -22.54 5.49 -24.29
C ILE A 88 -21.44 5.55 -23.23
N MET A 89 -20.38 6.33 -23.49
CA MET A 89 -19.25 6.46 -22.57
C MET A 89 -19.62 7.21 -21.30
N ALA A 90 -20.53 8.20 -21.39
CA ALA A 90 -21.08 8.89 -20.22
C ALA A 90 -21.81 7.96 -19.24
N VAL A 91 -22.19 6.74 -19.66
CA VAL A 91 -22.73 5.68 -18.79
C VAL A 91 -21.67 4.64 -18.46
N ALA A 92 -20.90 4.19 -19.45
CA ALA A 92 -19.93 3.10 -19.29
C ALA A 92 -18.81 3.45 -18.29
N ASN A 93 -18.26 4.67 -18.35
CA ASN A 93 -17.15 5.08 -17.48
C ASN A 93 -17.57 5.20 -16.01
N PRO A 94 -18.70 5.85 -15.67
CA PRO A 94 -19.24 5.77 -14.32
C PRO A 94 -19.55 4.35 -13.87
N LEU A 95 -20.12 3.50 -14.75
CA LEU A 95 -20.43 2.12 -14.42
C LEU A 95 -19.17 1.31 -14.10
N ALA A 96 -18.09 1.48 -14.86
CA ALA A 96 -16.79 0.89 -14.60
C ALA A 96 -16.25 1.32 -13.22
N ALA A 97 -16.24 2.62 -12.93
CA ALA A 97 -15.81 3.14 -11.63
C ALA A 97 -16.70 2.63 -10.46
N ALA A 98 -18.01 2.53 -10.68
CA ALA A 98 -18.95 1.99 -9.72
C ALA A 98 -18.72 0.49 -9.46
N ALA A 99 -18.50 -0.30 -10.51
CA ALA A 99 -18.21 -1.73 -10.40
C ALA A 99 -16.89 -1.98 -9.65
N GLY A 100 -15.83 -1.21 -9.96
CA GLY A 100 -14.56 -1.27 -9.25
C GLY A 100 -14.71 -0.93 -7.77
N CYS A 101 -15.44 0.14 -7.45
CA CYS A 101 -15.75 0.52 -6.06
C CYS A 101 -16.55 -0.57 -5.34
N TRP A 102 -17.56 -1.16 -5.98
CA TRP A 102 -18.39 -2.22 -5.41
C TRP A 102 -17.56 -3.48 -5.09
N LEU A 103 -16.75 -3.95 -6.02
CA LEU A 103 -15.87 -5.11 -5.83
C LEU A 103 -14.87 -4.87 -4.68
N LEU A 104 -14.22 -3.71 -4.68
CA LEU A 104 -13.25 -3.35 -3.62
C LEU A 104 -13.91 -3.26 -2.24
N ARG A 105 -15.08 -2.64 -2.14
CA ARG A 105 -15.82 -2.55 -0.87
C ARG A 105 -16.27 -3.92 -0.38
N ARG A 106 -16.72 -4.79 -1.29
CA ARG A 106 -17.10 -6.17 -0.95
C ARG A 106 -15.92 -6.99 -0.44
N TYR A 107 -14.72 -6.72 -0.95
CA TYR A 107 -13.49 -7.36 -0.49
C TYR A 107 -12.99 -6.89 0.88
N GLY A 108 -13.42 -5.72 1.37
CA GLY A 108 -12.88 -5.10 2.59
C GLY A 108 -11.59 -4.30 2.35
N PHE A 109 -11.50 -3.69 1.16
CA PHE A 109 -10.38 -2.86 0.73
C PHE A 109 -10.12 -1.66 1.66
N CYS A 110 -8.85 -1.42 1.98
CA CYS A 110 -8.39 -0.24 2.71
C CYS A 110 -7.76 0.79 1.75
N PRO A 111 -8.35 2.00 1.61
CA PRO A 111 -7.82 3.06 0.75
C PRO A 111 -6.42 3.56 1.10
N ALA A 112 -5.93 3.26 2.31
CA ALA A 112 -4.56 3.59 2.70
C ALA A 112 -3.50 2.74 1.98
N LEU A 113 -3.89 1.63 1.33
CA LEU A 113 -3.01 0.74 0.56
C LEU A 113 -1.82 0.20 1.38
N THR A 114 -2.03 0.00 2.68
CA THR A 114 -0.98 -0.44 3.64
C THR A 114 -0.83 -1.96 3.74
N ARG A 115 -1.56 -2.72 2.90
CA ARG A 115 -1.48 -4.19 2.83
C ARG A 115 -1.27 -4.60 1.37
N VAL A 116 -0.48 -5.65 1.15
CA VAL A 116 -0.26 -6.22 -0.19
C VAL A 116 -1.60 -6.62 -0.83
N SER A 117 -2.50 -7.17 -0.02
CA SER A 117 -3.83 -7.59 -0.44
C SER A 117 -4.71 -6.45 -0.95
N ASP A 118 -4.53 -5.21 -0.47
CA ASP A 118 -5.25 -4.04 -0.97
C ASP A 118 -4.73 -3.62 -2.35
N VAL A 119 -3.42 -3.65 -2.57
CA VAL A 119 -2.81 -3.35 -3.87
C VAL A 119 -3.24 -4.37 -4.92
N LEU A 120 -3.20 -5.66 -4.58
CA LEU A 120 -3.68 -6.72 -5.47
C LEU A 120 -5.17 -6.57 -5.79
N ALA A 121 -6.00 -6.26 -4.78
CA ALA A 121 -7.41 -6.01 -4.98
C ALA A 121 -7.66 -4.80 -5.91
N LEU A 122 -6.91 -3.71 -5.76
CA LEU A 122 -6.99 -2.54 -6.64
C LEU A 122 -6.68 -2.93 -8.09
N ILE A 123 -5.57 -3.64 -8.31
CA ILE A 123 -5.13 -4.06 -9.65
C ILE A 123 -6.15 -5.00 -10.28
N VAL A 124 -6.59 -6.04 -9.56
CA VAL A 124 -7.46 -7.08 -10.12
C VAL A 124 -8.90 -6.60 -10.26
N PHE A 125 -9.51 -6.11 -9.19
CA PHE A 125 -10.93 -5.79 -9.20
C PHE A 125 -11.23 -4.48 -9.91
N ALA A 126 -10.46 -3.43 -9.64
CA ALA A 126 -10.74 -2.11 -10.18
C ALA A 126 -9.97 -1.79 -11.46
N GLY A 127 -8.73 -2.28 -11.60
CA GLY A 127 -7.98 -2.19 -12.85
C GLY A 127 -8.47 -3.19 -13.88
N ILE A 128 -8.18 -4.47 -13.70
CA ILE A 128 -8.41 -5.51 -14.70
C ILE A 128 -9.90 -5.73 -14.99
N LEU A 129 -10.70 -6.06 -13.97
CA LEU A 129 -12.09 -6.50 -14.17
C LEU A 129 -13.05 -5.34 -14.45
N ALA A 130 -12.99 -4.27 -13.66
CA ALA A 130 -13.92 -3.18 -13.82
C ALA A 130 -13.68 -2.35 -15.10
N MET A 131 -12.42 -2.16 -15.51
CA MET A 131 -12.12 -1.40 -16.73
C MET A 131 -12.49 -2.16 -18.01
N SER A 132 -12.69 -3.48 -17.95
CA SER A 132 -13.26 -4.23 -19.09
C SER A 132 -14.62 -3.69 -19.52
N ILE A 133 -15.41 -3.12 -18.60
CA ILE A 133 -16.71 -2.50 -18.92
C ILE A 133 -16.51 -1.30 -19.86
N SER A 134 -15.63 -0.38 -19.48
CA SER A 134 -15.31 0.82 -20.26
C SER A 134 -14.76 0.45 -21.64
N ALA A 135 -13.72 -0.38 -21.67
CA ALA A 135 -13.06 -0.77 -22.92
C ALA A 135 -14.00 -1.53 -23.88
N PHE A 136 -14.83 -2.45 -23.36
CA PHE A 136 -15.79 -3.19 -24.18
C PHE A 136 -16.86 -2.28 -24.77
N CYS A 137 -17.44 -1.40 -23.94
CA CYS A 137 -18.46 -0.45 -24.41
C CYS A 137 -17.89 0.53 -25.43
N GLY A 138 -16.71 1.11 -25.18
CA GLY A 138 -16.08 2.08 -26.09
C GLY A 138 -15.68 1.46 -27.42
N THR A 139 -15.02 0.30 -27.39
CA THR A 139 -14.60 -0.40 -28.61
C THR A 139 -15.80 -0.85 -29.43
N THR A 140 -16.83 -1.42 -28.80
CA THR A 140 -18.06 -1.83 -29.50
C THR A 140 -18.76 -0.63 -30.12
N ALA A 141 -18.88 0.48 -29.40
CA ALA A 141 -19.49 1.69 -29.93
C ALA A 141 -18.73 2.24 -31.14
N LEU A 142 -17.39 2.24 -31.10
CA LEU A 142 -16.55 2.65 -32.23
C LEU A 142 -16.61 1.69 -33.42
N SER A 143 -16.83 0.39 -33.20
CA SER A 143 -16.98 -0.58 -34.29
C SER A 143 -18.36 -0.61 -34.92
N VAL A 144 -19.40 -0.26 -34.16
CA VAL A 144 -20.79 -0.23 -34.66
C VAL A 144 -21.13 1.13 -35.28
N PHE A 145 -20.72 2.23 -34.63
CA PHE A 145 -21.13 3.59 -34.99
C PHE A 145 -19.98 4.48 -35.45
N GLY A 146 -18.74 3.98 -35.39
CA GLY A 146 -17.53 4.73 -35.70
C GLY A 146 -16.70 4.12 -36.83
N PRO A 147 -15.45 4.59 -36.99
CA PRO A 147 -14.60 4.21 -38.12
C PRO A 147 -13.82 2.90 -37.92
N ILE A 148 -13.95 2.23 -36.78
CA ILE A 148 -13.12 1.07 -36.43
C ILE A 148 -13.69 -0.21 -37.04
N THR A 149 -12.91 -0.89 -37.88
CA THR A 149 -13.32 -2.18 -38.45
C THR A 149 -13.27 -3.32 -37.41
N TRP A 150 -14.10 -4.34 -37.59
CA TRP A 150 -14.14 -5.52 -36.71
C TRP A 150 -12.82 -6.29 -36.67
N ASP A 151 -12.02 -6.25 -37.75
CA ASP A 151 -10.69 -6.86 -37.79
C ASP A 151 -9.72 -6.23 -36.76
N ASN A 152 -9.90 -4.93 -36.46
CA ASN A 152 -9.09 -4.19 -35.50
C ASN A 152 -9.68 -4.19 -34.08
N TYR A 153 -10.83 -4.84 -33.87
CA TYR A 153 -11.59 -4.78 -32.61
C TYR A 153 -10.73 -5.20 -31.40
N LEU A 154 -10.02 -6.33 -31.49
CA LEU A 154 -9.22 -6.84 -30.38
C LEU A 154 -8.02 -5.93 -30.06
N THR A 155 -7.40 -5.34 -31.09
CA THR A 155 -6.28 -4.41 -30.90
C THR A 155 -6.73 -3.13 -30.22
N VAL A 156 -7.87 -2.55 -30.65
CA VAL A 156 -8.44 -1.36 -30.02
C VAL A 156 -8.90 -1.66 -28.59
N LEU A 157 -9.58 -2.80 -28.38
CA LEU A 157 -10.01 -3.25 -27.05
C LEU A 157 -8.84 -3.36 -26.09
N TRP A 158 -7.74 -3.98 -26.53
CA TRP A 158 -6.54 -4.16 -25.73
C TRP A 158 -5.90 -2.82 -25.36
N ASN A 159 -5.70 -1.93 -26.34
CA ASN A 159 -5.09 -0.63 -26.10
C ASN A 159 -5.95 0.25 -25.18
N TRP A 160 -7.27 0.23 -25.38
CA TRP A 160 -8.21 0.96 -24.53
C TRP A 160 -8.19 0.45 -23.09
N TRP A 161 -8.30 -0.88 -22.94
CA TRP A 161 -8.29 -1.54 -21.64
C TRP A 161 -6.99 -1.28 -20.89
N LEU A 162 -5.84 -1.39 -21.58
CA LEU A 162 -4.54 -1.13 -20.98
C LEU A 162 -4.43 0.31 -20.48
N GLY A 163 -4.90 1.28 -21.28
CA GLY A 163 -4.90 2.69 -20.88
C GLY A 163 -5.75 2.99 -19.65
N ASP A 164 -6.94 2.38 -19.56
CA ASP A 164 -7.79 2.47 -18.38
C ASP A 164 -7.15 1.84 -17.14
N VAL A 165 -6.52 0.67 -17.29
CA VAL A 165 -5.79 -0.02 -16.20
C VAL A 165 -4.62 0.86 -15.72
N MET A 166 -3.85 1.46 -16.62
CA MET A 166 -2.76 2.37 -16.27
C MET A 166 -3.26 3.61 -15.56
N GLY A 167 -4.39 4.17 -15.99
CA GLY A 167 -5.09 5.22 -15.27
C GLY A 167 -5.38 4.83 -13.82
N VAL A 168 -5.94 3.63 -13.59
CA VAL A 168 -6.23 3.14 -12.25
C VAL A 168 -4.96 2.93 -11.42
N ILE A 169 -3.94 2.24 -11.96
CA ILE A 169 -2.74 1.87 -11.19
C ILE A 169 -1.83 3.06 -10.90
N LEU A 170 -1.78 4.08 -11.77
CA LEU A 170 -0.91 5.24 -11.58
C LEU A 170 -1.61 6.39 -10.85
N ILE A 171 -2.89 6.66 -11.14
CA ILE A 171 -3.59 7.83 -10.58
C ILE A 171 -4.32 7.50 -9.28
N ALA A 172 -5.00 6.35 -9.19
CA ALA A 172 -5.82 6.06 -8.01
C ALA A 172 -4.97 5.95 -6.72
N PRO A 173 -3.80 5.27 -6.68
CA PRO A 173 -2.98 5.22 -5.47
C PRO A 173 -2.50 6.59 -4.98
N VAL A 174 -2.16 7.50 -5.88
CA VAL A 174 -1.77 8.87 -5.49
C VAL A 174 -2.95 9.57 -4.81
N LEU A 175 -4.11 9.58 -5.47
CA LEU A 175 -5.30 10.26 -4.92
C LEU A 175 -5.77 9.62 -3.61
N LEU A 176 -5.73 8.29 -3.50
CA LEU A 176 -6.13 7.58 -2.29
C LEU A 176 -5.12 7.82 -1.15
N THR A 177 -3.82 7.67 -1.36
CA THR A 177 -2.85 7.78 -0.26
C THR A 177 -2.70 9.22 0.26
N TRP A 178 -2.81 10.22 -0.62
CA TRP A 178 -2.70 11.63 -0.23
C TRP A 178 -3.94 12.19 0.46
N SER A 179 -5.08 11.52 0.33
CA SER A 179 -6.32 11.87 1.03
C SER A 179 -6.47 11.20 2.40
N GLU A 180 -5.56 10.30 2.79
CA GLU A 180 -5.52 9.77 4.16
C GLU A 180 -4.98 10.81 5.17
N PRO A 181 -5.30 10.70 6.47
CA PRO A 181 -4.63 11.48 7.52
C PRO A 181 -3.14 11.13 7.61
N LYS A 182 -2.28 12.13 7.83
CA LYS A 182 -0.81 12.00 7.86
C LYS A 182 -0.30 10.97 8.88
N SER A 183 -1.03 10.75 9.99
CA SER A 183 -0.65 9.80 11.05
C SER A 183 -0.75 8.32 10.66
N SER A 184 -1.47 7.99 9.58
CA SER A 184 -1.65 6.60 9.11
C SER A 184 -0.42 6.05 8.38
N GLN A 185 0.53 6.89 8.00
CA GLN A 185 1.63 6.58 7.08
C GLN A 185 2.91 7.30 7.53
N ASN A 186 3.35 7.11 8.78
CA ASN A 186 4.59 7.73 9.26
C ASN A 186 5.78 7.21 8.45
N PRO A 187 6.46 8.07 7.67
CA PRO A 187 7.70 7.69 7.01
C PRO A 187 8.78 7.39 8.05
N ALA A 188 9.71 6.49 7.72
CA ALA A 188 10.89 6.26 8.54
C ALA A 188 11.93 7.40 8.39
N CYS A 189 11.71 8.32 7.44
CA CYS A 189 12.59 9.44 7.14
C CYS A 189 12.05 10.82 7.59
N GLY A 190 12.97 11.76 7.84
CA GLY A 190 12.64 13.16 8.08
C GLY A 190 12.27 13.94 6.80
N ILE A 191 11.72 15.15 6.98
CA ILE A 191 11.32 16.04 5.87
C ILE A 191 12.51 16.38 4.96
N LEU A 192 13.67 16.67 5.55
CA LEU A 192 14.89 17.00 4.80
C LEU A 192 15.30 15.86 3.87
N GLU A 193 15.31 14.63 4.37
CA GLU A 193 15.63 13.45 3.56
C GLU A 193 14.66 13.30 2.38
N SER A 194 13.38 13.56 2.59
CA SER A 194 12.38 13.53 1.52
C SER A 194 12.61 14.61 0.46
N MET A 195 13.05 15.81 0.87
CA MET A 195 13.39 16.89 -0.04
C MET A 195 14.65 16.56 -0.85
N VAL A 196 15.70 16.02 -0.20
CA VAL A 196 16.93 15.61 -0.89
C VAL A 196 16.63 14.53 -1.91
N PHE A 197 15.88 13.49 -1.53
CA PHE A 197 15.44 12.46 -2.46
C PHE A 197 14.66 13.05 -3.62
N GLY A 198 13.66 13.91 -3.35
CA GLY A 198 12.86 14.53 -4.40
C GLY A 198 13.71 15.32 -5.40
N LEU A 199 14.66 16.11 -4.90
CA LEU A 199 15.59 16.89 -5.74
C LEU A 199 16.51 16.00 -6.57
N THR A 200 17.17 15.01 -5.97
CA THR A 200 18.09 14.13 -6.69
C THR A 200 17.36 13.21 -7.68
N PHE A 201 16.16 12.76 -7.32
CA PHE A 201 15.31 11.96 -8.19
C PHE A 201 14.82 12.76 -9.40
N CYS A 202 14.30 13.97 -9.19
CA CYS A 202 13.93 14.87 -10.27
C CYS A 202 15.13 15.21 -11.17
N ALA A 203 16.30 15.49 -10.58
CA ALA A 203 17.52 15.73 -11.35
C ALA A 203 17.92 14.51 -12.19
N GLY A 204 17.86 13.31 -11.62
CA GLY A 204 18.11 12.05 -12.35
C GLY A 204 17.16 11.84 -13.52
N LEU A 205 15.85 12.07 -13.31
CA LEU A 205 14.85 12.00 -14.37
C LEU A 205 15.08 13.06 -15.47
N LEU A 206 15.46 14.28 -15.11
CA LEU A 206 15.81 15.34 -16.07
C LEU A 206 17.09 15.01 -16.85
N LEU A 207 18.09 14.40 -16.21
CA LEU A 207 19.31 13.95 -16.89
C LEU A 207 19.00 12.84 -17.92
N LEU A 208 18.11 11.90 -17.58
CA LEU A 208 17.62 10.90 -18.53
C LEU A 208 16.91 11.55 -19.73
N PHE A 209 16.14 12.62 -19.50
CA PHE A 209 15.44 13.36 -20.56
C PHE A 209 16.39 14.20 -21.44
N TYR A 210 17.34 14.92 -20.83
CA TYR A 210 18.14 15.93 -21.52
C TYR A 210 19.31 15.34 -22.30
N PHE A 211 20.00 14.34 -21.73
CA PHE A 211 21.02 13.65 -22.49
C PHE A 211 20.31 12.76 -23.50
N ARG A 212 20.19 13.24 -24.74
CA ARG A 212 19.92 12.41 -25.91
C ARG A 212 21.13 11.51 -26.11
N TRP A 213 21.26 10.49 -25.27
CA TRP A 213 22.16 9.37 -25.47
C TRP A 213 21.81 8.87 -26.88
N THR A 214 22.67 9.13 -27.86
CA THR A 214 22.36 8.94 -29.30
C THR A 214 23.39 8.05 -30.00
N HIS A 215 24.25 7.39 -29.22
CA HIS A 215 25.41 6.67 -29.77
C HIS A 215 25.83 5.42 -28.99
N TYR A 216 25.10 4.98 -27.96
CA TYR A 216 25.49 3.82 -27.16
C TYR A 216 24.40 2.75 -27.09
N SER A 217 24.78 1.50 -27.34
CA SER A 217 23.93 0.30 -27.22
C SER A 217 23.29 0.09 -25.82
N LEU A 218 23.70 0.89 -24.82
CA LEU A 218 23.21 0.83 -23.45
C LEU A 218 21.92 1.64 -23.21
N GLU A 219 21.49 2.47 -24.16
CA GLU A 219 20.31 3.35 -24.06
C GLU A 219 19.01 2.62 -23.69
N SER A 220 18.82 1.42 -24.26
CA SER A 220 17.64 0.59 -24.00
C SER A 220 17.52 0.14 -22.55
N TYR A 221 18.61 0.22 -21.77
CA TYR A 221 18.64 -0.22 -20.37
C TYR A 221 18.57 0.93 -19.35
N LEU A 222 18.75 2.19 -19.77
CA LEU A 222 18.82 3.32 -18.84
C LEU A 222 17.47 3.59 -18.14
N HIS A 223 16.35 3.28 -18.81
CA HIS A 223 15.01 3.41 -18.22
C HIS A 223 14.81 2.50 -16.98
N TYR A 224 15.58 1.40 -16.83
CA TYR A 224 15.52 0.55 -15.64
C TYR A 224 16.18 1.18 -14.41
N LEU A 225 16.98 2.24 -14.56
CA LEU A 225 17.62 2.94 -13.43
C LEU A 225 16.61 3.66 -12.53
N VAL A 226 15.35 3.76 -12.93
CA VAL A 226 14.26 4.29 -12.08
C VAL A 226 13.85 3.31 -10.97
N PHE A 227 14.14 2.01 -11.11
CA PHE A 227 13.76 1.01 -10.10
C PHE A 227 14.45 1.23 -8.74
N PRO A 228 15.79 1.31 -8.64
CA PRO A 228 16.46 1.48 -7.34
C PRO A 228 15.96 2.67 -6.50
N PRO A 229 15.83 3.90 -7.04
CA PRO A 229 15.32 5.03 -6.24
C PRO A 229 13.83 4.89 -5.89
N LEU A 230 13.00 4.29 -6.75
CA LEU A 230 11.58 4.05 -6.43
C LEU A 230 11.41 2.98 -5.35
N LEU A 231 12.21 1.91 -5.40
CA LEU A 231 12.26 0.88 -4.35
C LEU A 231 12.80 1.47 -3.04
N TRP A 232 13.80 2.34 -3.10
CA TRP A 232 14.27 3.07 -1.93
C TRP A 232 13.16 3.93 -1.30
N ALA A 233 12.42 4.70 -2.12
CA ALA A 233 11.27 5.46 -1.66
C ALA A 233 10.21 4.57 -1.01
N ALA A 234 9.89 3.43 -1.63
CA ALA A 234 8.98 2.42 -1.09
C ALA A 234 9.41 1.89 0.28
N MET A 235 10.71 1.67 0.48
CA MET A 235 11.25 1.15 1.74
C MET A 235 11.31 2.20 2.86
N ARG A 236 11.59 3.47 2.53
CA ARG A 236 12.00 4.47 3.52
C ARG A 236 11.05 5.66 3.68
N MET A 237 10.41 6.08 2.59
CA MET A 237 9.64 7.33 2.53
C MET A 237 8.13 7.14 2.62
N GLY A 238 7.66 5.89 2.57
CA GLY A 238 6.25 5.56 2.68
C GLY A 238 5.43 5.86 1.42
N LEU A 239 4.17 5.46 1.45
CA LEU A 239 3.37 5.26 0.25
C LEU A 239 3.02 6.53 -0.53
N ARG A 240 2.90 7.69 0.14
CA ARG A 240 2.62 8.98 -0.54
C ARG A 240 3.76 9.41 -1.43
N CYS A 241 4.98 9.36 -0.89
CA CYS A 241 6.18 9.72 -1.63
C CYS A 241 6.43 8.73 -2.77
N THR A 242 6.25 7.44 -2.51
CA THR A 242 6.38 6.39 -3.53
C THR A 242 5.39 6.57 -4.68
N THR A 243 4.11 6.77 -4.40
CA THR A 243 3.09 6.95 -5.44
C THR A 243 3.30 8.24 -6.23
N ALA A 244 3.72 9.34 -5.57
CA ALA A 244 4.06 10.59 -6.25
C ALA A 244 5.31 10.46 -7.15
N ALA A 245 6.37 9.81 -6.66
CA ALA A 245 7.58 9.55 -7.43
C ALA A 245 7.30 8.61 -8.62
N LEU A 246 6.46 7.60 -8.43
CA LEU A 246 6.01 6.70 -9.49
C LEU A 246 5.22 7.45 -10.56
N LEU A 247 4.28 8.33 -10.17
CA LEU A 247 3.52 9.15 -11.12
C LEU A 247 4.44 10.09 -11.91
N LEU A 248 5.38 10.76 -11.23
CA LEU A 248 6.36 11.60 -11.90
C LEU A 248 7.19 10.81 -12.92
N THR A 249 7.61 9.60 -12.55
CA THR A 249 8.33 8.69 -13.46
C THR A 249 7.49 8.35 -14.68
N ALA A 250 6.22 7.98 -14.48
CA ALA A 250 5.31 7.67 -15.57
C ALA A 250 5.14 8.86 -16.52
N VAL A 251 5.00 10.08 -16.00
CA VAL A 251 4.91 11.30 -16.82
C VAL A 251 6.19 11.54 -17.62
N VAL A 252 7.36 11.44 -16.98
CA VAL A 252 8.65 11.68 -17.65
C VAL A 252 8.91 10.64 -18.73
N ILE A 253 8.79 9.34 -18.43
CA ILE A 253 9.06 8.27 -19.39
C ILE A 253 8.05 8.32 -20.53
N SER A 254 6.76 8.50 -20.25
CA SER A 254 5.76 8.63 -21.32
C SER A 254 6.07 9.84 -22.21
N SER A 255 6.49 10.97 -21.63
CA SER A 255 6.92 12.14 -22.42
C SER A 255 8.12 11.82 -23.30
N MET A 256 9.15 11.12 -22.79
CA MET A 256 10.31 10.71 -23.58
C MET A 256 9.95 9.83 -24.77
N THR A 257 9.07 8.84 -24.55
CA THR A 257 8.56 7.94 -25.58
C THR A 257 7.79 8.67 -26.66
N VAL A 258 6.95 9.60 -26.23
CA VAL A 258 6.11 10.45 -27.09
C VAL A 258 7.04 11.31 -27.96
N TYR A 259 7.91 12.14 -27.37
CA TYR A 259 8.84 13.00 -28.11
C TYR A 259 9.93 12.25 -28.91
N GLY A 260 10.00 10.91 -28.84
CA GLY A 260 11.00 10.12 -29.54
C GLY A 260 12.42 10.44 -29.09
N VAL A 261 12.57 10.68 -27.79
CA VAL A 261 13.86 11.01 -27.13
C VAL A 261 14.53 9.74 -26.59
N ASP A 262 13.80 8.62 -26.53
CA ASP A 262 14.29 7.33 -26.05
C ASP A 262 14.80 6.42 -27.20
N SER A 263 15.33 5.26 -26.83
CA SER A 263 15.84 4.25 -27.76
C SER A 263 14.75 3.61 -28.65
N SER A 264 13.47 3.89 -28.38
CA SER A 264 12.35 3.36 -29.13
C SER A 264 11.96 4.26 -30.32
N ALA A 265 12.57 5.45 -30.45
CA ALA A 265 12.19 6.49 -31.40
C ALA A 265 12.06 6.04 -32.88
N THR A 266 12.77 4.99 -33.28
CA THR A 266 12.72 4.41 -34.63
C THR A 266 11.50 3.53 -34.89
N LEU A 267 10.79 3.10 -33.86
CA LEU A 267 9.60 2.23 -33.97
C LEU A 267 8.34 3.04 -34.32
N PRO A 268 7.29 2.40 -34.84
CA PRO A 268 5.97 3.01 -34.95
C PRO A 268 5.45 3.49 -33.59
N LEU A 269 4.77 4.64 -33.56
CA LEU A 269 4.30 5.27 -32.30
C LEU A 269 3.50 4.31 -31.42
N ASN A 270 2.53 3.59 -31.98
CA ASN A 270 1.71 2.62 -31.24
C ASN A 270 2.56 1.54 -30.55
N THR A 271 3.62 1.05 -31.21
CA THR A 271 4.53 0.05 -30.63
C THR A 271 5.31 0.63 -29.47
N ARG A 272 5.81 1.87 -29.59
CA ARG A 272 6.53 2.54 -28.50
C ARG A 272 5.65 2.77 -27.28
N LEU A 273 4.42 3.25 -27.49
CA LEU A 273 3.45 3.50 -26.42
C LEU A 273 3.07 2.19 -25.71
N LEU A 274 2.85 1.11 -26.46
CA LEU A 274 2.59 -0.22 -25.88
C LEU A 274 3.77 -0.74 -25.03
N LEU A 275 5.01 -0.55 -25.50
CA LEU A 275 6.20 -0.93 -24.73
C LEU A 275 6.35 -0.08 -23.46
N ASN A 276 6.09 1.23 -23.55
CA ASN A 276 6.07 2.13 -22.40
C ASN A 276 5.03 1.71 -21.36
N ASP A 277 3.79 1.43 -21.79
CA ASP A 277 2.71 1.03 -20.89
C ASP A 277 3.01 -0.32 -20.24
N GLY A 278 3.56 -1.27 -20.98
CA GLY A 278 4.03 -2.55 -20.43
C GLY A 278 5.12 -2.36 -19.37
N PHE A 279 6.11 -1.51 -19.65
CA PHE A 279 7.16 -1.17 -18.70
C PHE A 279 6.59 -0.51 -17.43
N LEU A 280 5.75 0.51 -17.59
CA LEU A 280 5.13 1.24 -16.48
C LEU A 280 4.19 0.34 -15.67
N SER A 281 3.49 -0.60 -16.30
CA SER A 281 2.66 -1.61 -15.63
C SER A 281 3.48 -2.45 -14.65
N VAL A 282 4.62 -2.99 -15.13
CA VAL A 282 5.51 -3.82 -14.31
C VAL A 282 6.16 -2.98 -13.21
N LEU A 283 6.64 -1.78 -13.54
CA LEU A 283 7.23 -0.86 -12.58
C LEU A 283 6.24 -0.49 -11.47
N ALA A 284 5.05 -0.02 -11.83
CA ALA A 284 4.03 0.43 -10.89
C ALA A 284 3.57 -0.71 -10.00
N THR A 285 3.28 -1.88 -10.57
CA THR A 285 2.88 -3.07 -9.81
C THR A 285 3.97 -3.47 -8.81
N THR A 286 5.23 -3.55 -9.25
CA THR A 286 6.36 -3.93 -8.39
C THR A 286 6.56 -2.94 -7.24
N VAL A 287 6.60 -1.64 -7.56
CA VAL A 287 6.86 -0.57 -6.59
C VAL A 287 5.71 -0.48 -5.58
N LEU A 288 4.46 -0.58 -6.01
CA LEU A 288 3.29 -0.54 -5.12
C LEU A 288 3.24 -1.77 -4.20
N LEU A 289 3.54 -2.97 -4.72
CA LEU A 289 3.58 -4.19 -3.91
C LEU A 289 4.68 -4.14 -2.86
N VAL A 290 5.89 -3.70 -3.23
CA VAL A 290 7.00 -3.54 -2.29
C VAL A 290 6.67 -2.51 -1.22
N ALA A 291 6.08 -1.37 -1.61
CA ALA A 291 5.73 -0.33 -0.66
C ALA A 291 4.63 -0.77 0.32
N ALA A 292 3.62 -1.50 -0.17
CA ALA A 292 2.58 -2.08 0.67
C ALA A 292 3.12 -3.17 1.60
N ALA A 293 4.01 -4.04 1.10
CA ALA A 293 4.68 -5.05 1.92
C ALA A 293 5.52 -4.42 3.04
N MET A 294 6.24 -3.33 2.75
CA MET A 294 7.01 -2.62 3.76
C MET A 294 6.12 -1.94 4.80
N ALA A 295 5.01 -1.33 4.37
CA ALA A 295 4.02 -0.73 5.27
C ALA A 295 3.39 -1.79 6.20
N GLU A 296 3.02 -2.94 5.65
CA GLU A 296 2.43 -4.07 6.39
C GLU A 296 3.43 -4.65 7.40
N ARG A 297 4.70 -4.83 6.99
CA ARG A 297 5.78 -5.27 7.87
C ARG A 297 5.99 -4.29 9.03
N THR A 298 6.08 -3.00 8.75
CA THR A 298 6.31 -1.96 9.76
C THR A 298 5.16 -1.90 10.78
N LYS A 299 3.92 -2.05 10.29
CA LYS A 299 2.74 -2.11 11.15
C LYS A 299 2.74 -3.35 12.05
N THR A 300 3.16 -4.50 11.51
CA THR A 300 3.23 -5.76 12.27
C THR A 300 4.32 -5.69 13.34
N LEU A 301 5.51 -5.18 12.99
CA LEU A 301 6.62 -5.01 13.92
C LEU A 301 6.28 -4.02 15.04
N SER A 302 5.66 -2.88 14.73
CA SER A 302 5.25 -1.91 15.75
C SER A 302 4.15 -2.46 16.68
N ALA A 303 3.22 -3.26 16.15
CA ALA A 303 2.22 -3.94 16.97
C ALA A 303 2.83 -4.97 17.92
N LEU A 304 3.84 -5.73 17.46
CA LEU A 304 4.59 -6.67 18.29
C LEU A 304 5.34 -5.93 19.41
N GLN A 305 6.11 -4.89 19.07
CA GLN A 305 6.84 -4.08 20.06
C GLN A 305 5.91 -3.44 21.09
N ALA A 306 4.75 -2.92 20.66
CA ALA A 306 3.76 -2.38 21.58
C ALA A 306 3.15 -3.44 22.50
N SER A 307 3.00 -4.69 22.01
CA SER A 307 2.53 -5.81 22.84
C SER A 307 3.60 -6.25 23.85
N GLU A 308 4.86 -6.34 23.42
CA GLU A 308 6.00 -6.65 24.32
C GLU A 308 6.16 -5.59 25.40
N HIS A 309 6.05 -4.31 25.05
CA HIS A 309 6.13 -3.22 26.01
C HIS A 309 4.98 -3.28 27.01
N ARG A 310 3.74 -3.47 26.56
CA ARG A 310 2.60 -3.66 27.47
C ARG A 310 2.78 -4.87 28.40
N LEU A 311 3.29 -5.99 27.90
CA LEU A 311 3.57 -7.16 28.73
C LEU A 311 4.64 -6.86 29.78
N ARG A 312 5.71 -6.16 29.40
CA ARG A 312 6.77 -5.72 30.32
C ARG A 312 6.23 -4.76 31.39
N ASP A 313 5.39 -3.79 31.00
CA ASP A 313 4.79 -2.84 31.95
C ASP A 313 3.84 -3.55 32.93
N PHE A 314 3.03 -4.50 32.45
CA PHE A 314 2.20 -5.33 33.31
C PHE A 314 3.05 -6.16 34.29
N ALA A 315 4.09 -6.83 33.79
CA ALA A 315 5.01 -7.60 34.62
C ALA A 315 5.73 -6.71 35.66
N ALA A 316 6.09 -5.48 35.29
CA ALA A 316 6.75 -4.55 36.20
C ALA A 316 5.81 -3.93 37.25
N SER A 317 4.52 -3.79 36.93
CA SER A 317 3.49 -3.25 37.82
C SER A 317 2.86 -4.28 38.76
N ALA A 318 2.80 -5.56 38.34
CA ALA A 318 2.52 -6.65 39.25
C ALA A 318 3.67 -6.68 40.27
N SER A 319 3.38 -6.60 41.57
CA SER A 319 4.41 -6.74 42.63
C SER A 319 4.99 -8.16 42.71
N ASP A 320 4.71 -9.00 41.73
CA ASP A 320 5.22 -10.34 41.56
C ASP A 320 6.53 -10.29 40.75
N TRP A 321 7.41 -11.24 41.04
CA TRP A 321 8.68 -11.40 40.36
C TRP A 321 8.59 -12.60 39.41
N PHE A 322 9.26 -12.48 38.27
CA PHE A 322 9.27 -13.49 37.22
C PHE A 322 10.69 -14.04 37.03
N TRP A 323 10.77 -15.27 36.53
CA TRP A 323 12.01 -16.00 36.30
C TRP A 323 11.85 -16.93 35.09
N GLU A 324 12.96 -17.19 34.40
CA GLU A 324 13.06 -18.13 33.29
C GLU A 324 14.26 -19.05 33.51
N THR A 325 14.16 -20.32 33.11
CA THR A 325 15.26 -21.28 33.09
C THR A 325 15.42 -21.92 31.71
N ASP A 326 16.64 -22.35 31.39
CA ASP A 326 16.91 -23.18 30.21
C ASP A 326 16.46 -24.64 30.39
N ALA A 327 16.79 -25.48 29.39
CA ALA A 327 16.47 -26.90 29.40
C ALA A 327 17.22 -27.68 30.51
N GLU A 328 18.37 -27.16 30.94
CA GLU A 328 19.19 -27.68 32.04
C GLU A 328 18.76 -27.11 33.41
N LEU A 329 17.61 -26.43 33.47
CA LEU A 329 17.01 -25.84 34.68
C LEU A 329 17.87 -24.73 35.33
N ARG A 330 18.75 -24.09 34.55
CA ARG A 330 19.57 -22.95 34.98
C ARG A 330 18.87 -21.65 34.67
N TYR A 331 18.91 -20.70 35.61
CA TYR A 331 18.24 -19.40 35.43
C TYR A 331 18.87 -18.60 34.28
N THR A 332 18.07 -18.26 33.27
CA THR A 332 18.49 -17.48 32.08
C THR A 332 18.03 -16.03 32.14
N TRP A 333 16.91 -15.77 32.79
CA TRP A 333 16.36 -14.42 32.93
C TRP A 333 15.60 -14.26 34.25
N LEU A 334 15.68 -13.06 34.84
CA LEU A 334 14.99 -12.67 36.07
C LEU A 334 14.44 -11.25 35.91
N SER A 335 13.23 -11.00 36.41
CA SER A 335 12.64 -9.64 36.42
C SER A 335 13.36 -8.72 37.41
N ASP A 336 13.37 -7.42 37.16
CA ASP A 336 14.00 -6.40 38.02
C ASP A 336 13.52 -6.45 39.49
N GLN A 337 12.26 -6.85 39.72
CA GLN A 337 11.65 -6.99 41.05
C GLN A 337 12.22 -8.18 41.85
N PHE A 338 12.98 -9.09 41.23
CA PHE A 338 13.48 -10.32 41.84
C PHE A 338 14.33 -10.05 43.09
N ASP A 339 15.24 -9.08 43.02
CA ASP A 339 16.14 -8.73 44.13
C ASP A 339 15.35 -8.20 45.32
N THR A 340 14.38 -7.33 45.06
CA THR A 340 13.53 -6.73 46.08
C THR A 340 12.62 -7.78 46.73
N ALA A 341 12.03 -8.67 45.93
CA ALA A 341 11.10 -9.68 46.40
C ALA A 341 11.80 -10.83 47.15
N THR A 342 12.79 -11.46 46.52
CA THR A 342 13.46 -12.65 47.07
C THR A 342 14.57 -12.33 48.06
N GLY A 343 15.14 -11.11 47.99
CA GLY A 343 16.28 -10.67 48.77
C GLY A 343 17.62 -11.27 48.31
N VAL A 344 17.65 -11.99 47.18
CA VAL A 344 18.87 -12.56 46.57
C VAL A 344 19.16 -11.78 45.30
N SER A 345 20.43 -11.42 45.07
CA SER A 345 20.75 -10.61 43.89
C SER A 345 20.83 -11.44 42.61
N GLN A 346 20.25 -10.94 41.51
CA GLN A 346 20.18 -11.60 40.20
C GLN A 346 21.54 -12.14 39.72
N HIS A 347 22.62 -11.37 39.92
CA HIS A 347 23.97 -11.75 39.48
C HIS A 347 24.52 -13.02 40.16
N LEU A 348 23.98 -13.41 41.32
CA LEU A 348 24.37 -14.64 42.02
C LEU A 348 23.55 -15.86 41.58
N VAL A 349 22.45 -15.64 40.86
CA VAL A 349 21.43 -16.64 40.52
C VAL A 349 21.49 -17.02 39.04
N LEU A 350 21.76 -16.06 38.15
CA LEU A 350 21.87 -16.32 36.71
C LEU A 350 22.93 -17.38 36.41
N GLY A 351 22.59 -18.34 35.54
CA GLY A 351 23.42 -19.48 35.15
C GLY A 351 23.42 -20.65 36.15
N LYS A 352 22.74 -20.54 37.29
CA LYS A 352 22.68 -21.61 38.30
C LYS A 352 21.34 -22.31 38.34
N THR A 353 21.33 -23.55 38.80
CA THR A 353 20.09 -24.27 39.09
C THR A 353 19.47 -23.77 40.39
N ARG A 354 18.16 -23.99 40.55
CA ARG A 354 17.45 -23.61 41.78
C ARG A 354 18.07 -24.25 43.04
N GLN A 355 18.52 -25.50 42.92
CA GLN A 355 19.18 -26.23 44.03
C GLN A 355 20.54 -25.60 44.39
N GLU A 356 21.35 -25.20 43.41
CA GLU A 356 22.64 -24.49 43.66
C GLU A 356 22.43 -23.16 44.40
N VAL A 357 21.29 -22.50 44.19
CA VAL A 357 20.97 -21.18 44.77
C VAL A 357 20.40 -21.33 46.19
N TYR A 358 19.40 -22.18 46.39
CA TYR A 358 18.61 -22.25 47.62
C TYR A 358 18.96 -23.42 48.55
N GLY A 359 19.71 -24.42 48.07
CA GLY A 359 20.06 -25.63 48.84
C GLY A 359 18.83 -26.47 49.20
N ASP A 360 18.95 -27.32 50.22
CA ASP A 360 17.91 -28.28 50.63
C ASP A 360 16.83 -27.67 51.55
N SER A 361 16.31 -26.47 51.22
CA SER A 361 15.07 -25.92 51.83
C SER A 361 13.98 -25.65 50.78
N PRO A 362 12.76 -26.24 50.85
CA PRO A 362 12.11 -26.94 51.98
C PRO A 362 12.77 -28.29 52.32
N ASP A 363 12.23 -29.04 53.28
CA ASP A 363 12.71 -30.36 53.67
C ASP A 363 13.11 -31.27 52.48
N ALA A 364 14.05 -32.20 52.70
CA ALA A 364 14.61 -33.04 51.63
C ALA A 364 13.54 -33.80 50.81
N ALA A 365 12.39 -34.12 51.41
CA ALA A 365 11.27 -34.76 50.74
C ALA A 365 10.57 -33.82 49.74
N GLY A 366 10.30 -32.57 50.11
CA GLY A 366 9.68 -31.58 49.22
C GLY A 366 10.56 -31.18 48.04
N TRP A 367 11.89 -31.17 48.21
CA TRP A 367 12.81 -30.96 47.08
C TRP A 367 12.81 -32.10 46.08
N ALA A 368 12.80 -33.34 46.54
CA ALA A 368 12.81 -34.51 45.66
C ALA A 368 11.55 -34.53 44.77
N GLU A 369 10.39 -34.21 45.33
CA GLU A 369 9.13 -34.10 44.57
C GLU A 369 9.17 -32.95 43.56
N HIS A 370 9.64 -31.78 43.97
CA HIS A 370 9.76 -30.62 43.08
C HIS A 370 10.75 -30.86 41.94
N GLN A 371 11.89 -31.48 42.23
CA GLN A 371 12.89 -31.85 41.23
C GLN A 371 12.32 -32.86 40.23
N ALA A 372 11.57 -33.87 40.69
CA ALA A 372 10.90 -34.81 39.80
C ALA A 372 9.88 -34.14 38.87
N LEU A 373 9.15 -33.13 39.35
CA LEU A 373 8.25 -32.33 38.50
C LEU A 373 9.00 -31.54 37.42
N LEU A 374 10.14 -30.94 37.76
CA LEU A 374 10.97 -30.22 36.81
C LEU A 374 11.59 -31.15 35.75
N GLU A 375 12.09 -32.31 36.17
CA GLU A 375 12.65 -33.33 35.28
C GLU A 375 11.59 -33.93 34.35
N ALA A 376 10.38 -34.15 34.86
CA ALA A 376 9.22 -34.57 34.07
C ALA A 376 8.63 -33.44 33.19
N ARG A 377 9.20 -32.22 33.25
CA ARG A 377 8.71 -31.01 32.56
C ARG A 377 7.22 -30.79 32.79
N GLN A 378 6.77 -30.92 34.04
CA GLN A 378 5.39 -30.68 34.43
C GLN A 378 5.24 -29.30 35.08
N PRO A 379 4.05 -28.66 34.93
CA PRO A 379 3.77 -27.41 35.62
C PRO A 379 3.68 -27.65 37.13
N PHE A 380 4.17 -26.70 37.91
CA PHE A 380 4.03 -26.70 39.37
C PHE A 380 3.47 -25.36 39.84
N ARG A 381 2.73 -25.37 40.96
CA ARG A 381 2.15 -24.17 41.56
C ARG A 381 2.48 -24.08 43.03
N ASP A 382 2.65 -22.85 43.48
CA ASP A 382 2.79 -22.50 44.90
C ASP A 382 3.88 -23.28 45.63
N PHE A 383 4.97 -23.65 44.96
CA PHE A 383 6.13 -24.27 45.60
C PHE A 383 6.79 -23.27 46.55
N VAL A 384 6.88 -23.64 47.82
CA VAL A 384 7.38 -22.78 48.89
C VAL A 384 8.77 -23.23 49.33
N PHE A 385 9.72 -22.31 49.32
CA PHE A 385 11.10 -22.50 49.78
C PHE A 385 11.60 -21.26 50.51
N HIS A 386 12.68 -21.35 51.29
CA HIS A 386 13.27 -20.16 51.92
C HIS A 386 14.53 -19.69 51.17
N SER A 387 14.80 -18.39 51.19
CA SER A 387 16.09 -17.85 50.77
C SER A 387 17.15 -18.11 51.84
N LYS A 388 18.44 -18.11 51.46
CA LYS A 388 19.58 -18.14 52.41
C LYS A 388 19.57 -16.97 53.42
N ARG A 389 18.73 -15.95 53.20
CA ARG A 389 18.51 -14.81 54.09
C ARG A 389 17.22 -14.93 54.92
N GLY A 390 16.58 -16.12 54.95
CA GLY A 390 15.43 -16.42 55.81
C GLY A 390 14.07 -15.90 55.33
N ARG A 391 13.93 -15.49 54.06
CA ARG A 391 12.61 -15.12 53.50
C ARG A 391 11.92 -16.35 52.90
N TRP A 392 10.65 -16.55 53.21
CA TRP A 392 9.80 -17.52 52.53
C TRP A 392 9.42 -16.99 51.15
N ILE A 393 9.62 -17.81 50.12
CA ILE A 393 9.37 -17.52 48.72
C ILE A 393 8.37 -18.55 48.21
N ARG A 394 7.30 -18.08 47.58
CA ARG A 394 6.33 -18.92 46.88
C ARG A 394 6.52 -18.72 45.39
N SER A 395 6.70 -19.81 44.65
CA SER A 395 6.99 -19.77 43.22
C SER A 395 6.12 -20.78 42.46
N SER A 396 5.70 -20.40 41.26
CA SER A 396 5.00 -21.29 40.33
C SER A 396 5.77 -21.29 39.01
N GLY A 397 5.69 -22.39 38.26
CA GLY A 397 6.39 -22.53 36.99
C GLY A 397 5.56 -23.29 35.97
N LEU A 398 5.67 -22.86 34.71
CA LEU A 398 5.04 -23.50 33.56
C LEU A 398 6.13 -23.87 32.55
N PRO A 399 6.23 -25.15 32.13
CA PRO A 399 7.18 -25.56 31.11
C PRO A 399 6.79 -24.95 29.77
N ARG A 400 7.79 -24.54 29.00
CA ARG A 400 7.62 -24.08 27.62
C ARG A 400 8.42 -25.00 26.70
N PHE A 401 7.73 -25.55 25.73
CA PHE A 401 8.28 -26.46 24.72
C PHE A 401 8.50 -25.70 23.42
N ASP A 402 9.50 -26.12 22.65
CA ASP A 402 9.70 -25.56 21.32
C ASP A 402 8.79 -26.27 20.31
N SER A 403 8.97 -25.99 19.02
CA SER A 403 8.14 -26.61 17.97
C SER A 403 8.33 -28.12 17.80
N ALA A 404 9.40 -28.70 18.36
CA ALA A 404 9.72 -30.12 18.31
C ALA A 404 9.27 -30.90 19.56
N GLY A 405 8.75 -30.22 20.58
CA GLY A 405 8.36 -30.79 21.88
C GLY A 405 9.32 -30.35 22.97
#